data_AF-A0A3N5QXM2-F1
#
_entry.id   AF-A0A3N5QXM2-F1
#
_cell.length_a   1.000
_cell.length_b   1.000
_cell.length_c   1.000
_cell.angle_alpha   90.00
_cell.angle_beta   90.00
_cell.angle_gamma   90.00
#
_symmetry.space_group_name_H-M   'P 1'
#
loop_
_entity.id
_entity.type
_entity.pdbx_description
1 polymer ?
#
loop_
_entity_poly.entity_id
_entity_poly.type
_entity_poly.pdbx_seq_one_letter_code
_entity_poly.pdbx_strand_id
1 'polypeptide(L)'
;LVKEPVVELDGVVADGEMPGLNKIKGLLNVLRQAAAIASCHERAQFLADDYRSIMEAAYDDHAKRWKDIETVVGICSRYATTAEFLAEIALDPPSEALDDIDPDDGEDEFMTLSTIHSAKGLEWNTVFLIWVNEGRLPSARSAESEASLEEERRLLYVACTRAKDRLILTYPSIMLEWEHSDVLGKPSRFLDGIGQEQIPQYFLSEE
;
A
#
# COMPACT_ATOMS: atom_id res chain seq x y z
N LEU A 1 -7.65 50.22 8.29
CA LEU A 1 -7.46 50.05 9.74
C LEU A 1 -8.37 48.92 10.19
N VAL A 2 -7.89 47.69 10.01
CA VAL A 2 -8.58 46.45 10.38
C VAL A 2 -8.47 46.32 11.89
N LYS A 3 -9.61 46.32 12.59
CA LYS A 3 -9.69 45.96 14.00
C LYS A 3 -9.89 44.45 14.07
N GLU A 4 -8.89 43.74 14.57
CA GLU A 4 -9.02 42.34 14.98
C GLU A 4 -10.04 42.22 16.12
N PRO A 5 -10.82 41.13 16.20
CA PRO A 5 -11.62 40.85 17.37
C PRO A 5 -10.72 40.20 18.43
N VAL A 6 -10.59 40.90 19.56
CA VAL A 6 -10.09 40.33 20.81
C VAL A 6 -11.11 39.29 21.28
N VAL A 7 -10.70 38.02 21.31
CA VAL A 7 -11.49 36.97 21.96
C VAL A 7 -11.20 37.05 23.46
N GLU A 8 -12.14 37.62 24.21
CA GLU A 8 -12.16 37.58 25.68
C GLU A 8 -12.25 36.12 26.14
N LEU A 9 -11.23 35.67 26.89
CA LEU A 9 -11.25 34.42 27.64
C LEU A 9 -11.74 34.71 29.05
N ASP A 10 -13.05 34.92 29.22
CA ASP A 10 -13.68 34.94 30.53
C ASP A 10 -14.28 33.57 30.85
N GLY A 11 -13.48 32.78 31.56
CA GLY A 11 -13.86 31.49 32.13
C GLY A 11 -12.98 31.22 33.35
N VAL A 12 -13.44 31.70 34.50
CA VAL A 12 -12.84 31.54 35.82
C VAL A 12 -12.47 30.07 36.09
N VAL A 13 -11.18 29.75 36.08
CA VAL A 13 -10.65 28.46 36.55
C VAL A 13 -10.58 28.52 38.07
N ALA A 14 -11.67 28.13 38.73
CA ALA A 14 -11.60 27.57 40.07
C ALA A 14 -11.07 26.12 39.94
N ASP A 15 -10.07 25.77 40.75
CA ASP A 15 -9.37 24.47 40.79
C ASP A 15 -8.58 24.08 39.52
N GLY A 16 -7.39 24.67 39.36
CA GLY A 16 -6.12 23.91 39.39
C GLY A 16 -5.79 22.81 38.38
N GLU A 17 -6.64 22.45 37.40
CA GLU A 17 -6.30 21.39 36.43
C GLU A 17 -6.69 21.75 35.00
N MET A 18 -5.67 21.90 34.14
CA MET A 18 -5.86 22.05 32.69
C MET A 18 -6.28 20.68 32.09
N PRO A 19 -7.47 20.56 31.45
CA PRO A 19 -7.96 19.28 30.92
C PRO A 19 -7.00 18.59 29.94
N GLY A 20 -6.27 19.37 29.14
CA GLY A 20 -5.24 18.83 28.23
C GLY A 20 -4.04 18.22 28.95
N LEU A 21 -3.65 18.78 30.11
CA LEU A 21 -2.54 18.26 30.91
C LEU A 21 -2.89 16.89 31.52
N ASN A 22 -4.15 16.69 31.92
CA ASN A 22 -4.61 15.41 32.44
C ASN A 22 -4.62 14.31 31.36
N LYS A 23 -4.99 14.64 30.12
CA LYS A 23 -4.89 13.69 28.98
C LYS A 23 -3.43 13.30 28.70
N ILE A 24 -2.51 14.26 28.70
CA ILE A 24 -1.07 13.98 28.50
C ILE A 24 -0.52 13.12 29.63
N LYS A 25 -0.86 13.41 30.89
CA LYS A 25 -0.49 12.59 32.04
C LYS A 25 -1.01 11.15 31.91
N GLY A 26 -2.25 10.98 31.44
CA GLY A 26 -2.85 9.68 31.14
C GLY A 26 -2.04 8.91 30.10
N LEU A 27 -1.77 9.52 28.95
CA LEU A 27 -0.95 8.93 27.89
C LEU A 27 0.46 8.54 28.38
N LEU A 28 1.12 9.41 29.14
CA LEU A 28 2.45 9.12 29.70
C LEU A 28 2.42 7.92 30.65
N ASN A 29 1.33 7.74 31.40
CA ASN A 29 1.16 6.58 32.29
C ASN A 29 1.01 5.28 31.48
N VAL A 30 0.18 5.29 30.45
CA VAL A 30 0.01 4.16 29.51
C VAL A 30 1.37 3.78 28.90
N LEU A 31 2.09 4.75 28.35
CA LEU A 31 3.40 4.49 27.72
C LEU A 31 4.44 3.94 28.72
N ARG A 32 4.42 4.40 29.98
CA ARG A 32 5.30 3.85 31.03
C ARG A 32 4.96 2.41 31.37
N GLN A 33 3.67 2.07 31.47
CA GLN A 33 3.22 0.71 31.73
C GLN A 33 3.59 -0.21 30.57
N ALA A 34 3.32 0.22 29.33
CA ALA A 34 3.71 -0.51 28.14
C ALA A 34 5.23 -0.76 28.07
N ALA A 35 6.05 0.25 28.41
CA ALA A 35 7.51 0.10 28.42
C ALA A 35 8.03 -0.94 29.42
N ALA A 36 7.27 -1.22 30.49
CA ALA A 36 7.63 -2.24 31.48
C ALA A 36 7.30 -3.67 31.02
N ILE A 37 6.45 -3.84 30.00
CA ILE A 37 6.11 -5.14 29.43
C ILE A 37 7.24 -5.59 28.51
N ALA A 38 7.87 -6.74 28.81
CA ALA A 38 9.02 -7.23 28.05
C ALA A 38 8.61 -7.87 26.70
N SER A 39 7.53 -8.65 26.71
CA SER A 39 7.02 -9.34 25.52
C SER A 39 6.52 -8.32 24.48
N CYS A 40 6.97 -8.47 23.23
CA CYS A 40 6.53 -7.61 22.13
C CYS A 40 5.02 -7.69 21.93
N HIS A 41 4.48 -8.90 21.93
CA HIS A 41 3.05 -9.17 21.76
C HIS A 41 2.21 -8.59 22.89
N GLU A 42 2.55 -8.87 24.15
CA GLU A 42 1.78 -8.36 25.29
C GLU A 42 1.82 -6.82 25.35
N ARG A 43 2.96 -6.21 25.00
CA ARG A 43 3.10 -4.76 24.91
C ARG A 43 2.21 -4.18 23.82
N ALA A 44 2.18 -4.80 22.64
CA ALA A 44 1.34 -4.38 21.53
C ALA A 44 -0.15 -4.53 21.86
N GLN A 45 -0.56 -5.65 22.47
CA GLN A 45 -1.92 -5.89 22.91
C GLN A 45 -2.38 -4.83 23.93
N PHE A 46 -1.56 -4.55 24.94
CA PHE A 46 -1.87 -3.51 25.94
C PHE A 46 -2.11 -2.14 25.31
N LEU A 47 -1.27 -1.74 24.34
CA LEU A 47 -1.43 -0.48 23.63
C LEU A 47 -2.65 -0.48 22.70
N ALA A 48 -2.95 -1.61 22.05
CA ALA A 48 -4.12 -1.77 21.19
C ALA A 48 -5.43 -1.64 22.00
N ASP A 49 -5.49 -2.26 23.18
CA ASP A 49 -6.65 -2.19 24.07
C ASP A 49 -6.90 -0.76 24.58
N ASP A 50 -5.84 -0.03 24.96
CA ASP A 50 -5.96 1.38 25.36
C ASP A 50 -6.43 2.26 24.18
N TYR A 51 -5.89 2.03 22.98
CA TYR A 51 -6.24 2.77 21.78
C TYR A 51 -7.65 2.50 21.26
N ARG A 52 -8.24 1.33 21.56
CA ARG A 52 -9.54 0.91 21.04
C ARG A 52 -10.65 1.94 21.25
N SER A 53 -10.76 2.47 22.47
CA SER A 53 -11.76 3.48 22.83
C SER A 53 -11.59 4.80 22.05
N ILE A 54 -10.34 5.18 21.76
CA ILE A 54 -10.01 6.37 20.97
C ILE A 54 -10.41 6.16 19.51
N MET A 55 -10.12 4.98 18.96
CA MET A 55 -10.45 4.62 17.59
C MET A 55 -11.96 4.58 17.36
N GLU A 56 -12.72 3.92 18.25
CA GLU A 56 -14.18 3.81 18.16
C GLU A 56 -14.87 5.18 18.21
N ALA A 57 -14.31 6.14 18.97
CA ALA A 57 -14.85 7.50 19.05
C ALA A 57 -14.47 8.40 17.86
N ALA A 58 -13.37 8.09 17.15
CA ALA A 58 -12.82 8.95 16.11
C ALA A 58 -13.18 8.52 14.67
N TYR A 59 -13.57 7.26 14.46
CA TYR A 59 -13.72 6.69 13.12
C TYR A 59 -14.97 5.82 12.95
N ASP A 60 -15.72 6.08 11.88
CA ASP A 60 -16.91 5.30 11.53
C ASP A 60 -16.55 3.87 11.04
N ASP A 61 -15.37 3.71 10.43
CA ASP A 61 -14.85 2.43 9.90
C ASP A 61 -13.99 1.65 10.92
N HIS A 62 -14.16 1.92 12.22
CA HIS A 62 -13.37 1.34 13.30
C HIS A 62 -13.30 -0.20 13.29
N ALA A 63 -14.37 -0.89 12.89
CA ALA A 63 -14.39 -2.35 12.82
C ALA A 63 -13.39 -2.91 11.80
N LYS A 64 -13.18 -2.23 10.66
CA LYS A 64 -12.18 -2.62 9.67
C LYS A 64 -10.77 -2.35 10.19
N ARG A 65 -10.55 -1.15 10.75
CA ARG A 65 -9.26 -0.75 11.33
C ARG A 65 -8.83 -1.65 12.49
N TRP A 66 -9.79 -2.13 13.29
CA TRP A 66 -9.50 -3.06 14.38
C TRP A 66 -8.86 -4.35 13.87
N LYS A 67 -9.36 -4.90 12.75
CA LYS A 67 -8.75 -6.10 12.13
C LYS A 67 -7.29 -5.85 11.73
N ASP A 68 -6.99 -4.67 11.20
CA ASP A 68 -5.60 -4.31 10.86
C ASP A 68 -4.71 -4.25 12.11
N ILE A 69 -5.24 -3.72 13.23
CA ILE A 69 -4.54 -3.70 14.53
C ILE A 69 -4.33 -5.12 15.08
N GLU A 70 -5.36 -5.97 15.02
CA GLU A 70 -5.27 -7.38 15.41
C GLU A 70 -4.19 -8.11 14.61
N THR A 71 -4.10 -7.86 13.31
CA THR A 71 -3.02 -8.39 12.45
C THR A 71 -1.64 -7.92 12.94
N VAL A 72 -1.45 -6.64 13.24
CA VAL A 72 -0.18 -6.12 13.76
C VAL A 72 0.18 -6.77 15.10
N VAL A 73 -0.79 -6.90 16.01
CA VAL A 73 -0.58 -7.56 17.32
C VAL A 73 -0.25 -9.05 17.14
N GLY A 74 -0.88 -9.71 16.16
CA GLY A 74 -0.57 -11.09 15.76
C GLY A 74 0.86 -11.22 15.25
N ILE A 75 1.31 -10.34 14.36
CA ILE A 75 2.69 -10.34 13.85
C ILE A 75 3.70 -10.16 15.00
N CYS A 76 3.41 -9.29 15.98
CA CYS A 76 4.24 -9.09 17.17
C CYS A 76 4.50 -10.38 17.97
N SER A 77 3.65 -11.42 17.88
CA SER A 77 3.87 -12.70 18.58
C SER A 77 5.05 -13.51 18.04
N ARG A 78 5.54 -13.17 16.85
CA ARG A 78 6.71 -13.81 16.22
C ARG A 78 8.05 -13.32 16.78
N TYR A 79 8.04 -12.21 17.54
CA TYR A 79 9.25 -11.51 17.98
C TYR A 79 9.37 -11.52 19.50
N ALA A 80 10.58 -11.76 20.00
CA ALA A 80 10.84 -11.78 21.44
C ALA A 80 10.83 -10.36 22.02
N THR A 81 11.35 -9.37 21.27
CA THR A 81 11.46 -7.99 21.73
C THR A 81 10.86 -6.99 20.73
N THR A 82 10.39 -5.84 21.24
CA THR A 82 9.92 -4.74 20.38
C THR A 82 11.02 -4.18 19.48
N ALA A 83 12.28 -4.23 19.91
CA ALA A 83 13.40 -3.75 19.11
C ALA A 83 13.62 -4.60 17.86
N GLU A 84 13.56 -5.92 17.98
CA GLU A 84 13.64 -6.86 16.84
C GLU A 84 12.48 -6.65 15.88
N PHE A 85 11.25 -6.60 16.40
CA PHE A 85 10.06 -6.32 15.59
C PHE A 85 10.18 -5.03 14.78
N LEU A 86 10.56 -3.92 15.44
CA LEU A 86 10.70 -2.62 14.76
C LEU A 86 11.85 -2.61 13.74
N ALA A 87 12.95 -3.32 14.02
CA ALA A 87 14.08 -3.42 13.11
C ALA A 87 13.69 -4.21 11.83
N GLU A 88 13.01 -5.34 12.00
CA GLU A 88 12.56 -6.18 10.89
C GLU A 88 11.50 -5.48 10.05
N ILE A 89 10.44 -4.93 10.66
CA ILE A 89 9.40 -4.21 9.91
C ILE A 89 9.94 -2.96 9.19
N ALA A 90 10.94 -2.28 9.77
CA ALA A 90 11.56 -1.14 9.11
C ALA A 90 12.41 -1.55 7.89
N LEU A 91 12.94 -2.77 7.88
CA LEU A 91 13.80 -3.29 6.81
C LEU A 91 12.98 -3.99 5.72
N ASP A 92 12.05 -4.84 6.14
CA ASP A 92 11.15 -5.61 5.29
C ASP A 92 9.72 -5.46 5.85
N PRO A 93 9.01 -4.37 5.48
CA PRO A 93 7.62 -4.21 5.86
C PRO A 93 6.85 -5.43 5.38
N PRO A 94 5.90 -5.98 6.16
CA PRO A 94 5.10 -7.11 5.71
C PRO A 94 4.23 -6.68 4.52
N SER A 95 4.79 -6.74 3.31
CA SER A 95 4.07 -6.57 2.05
C SER A 95 3.49 -7.88 1.55
N GLU A 96 3.92 -9.02 2.11
CA GLU A 96 3.62 -10.38 1.65
C GLU A 96 3.43 -11.38 2.81
N ALA A 97 2.86 -10.96 3.95
CA ALA A 97 2.61 -11.85 5.09
C ALA A 97 1.15 -11.77 5.58
N LEU A 98 0.20 -11.74 4.65
CA LEU A 98 -1.20 -12.06 4.97
C LEU A 98 -1.49 -13.57 4.83
N ASP A 99 -0.52 -14.37 4.38
CA ASP A 99 -0.70 -15.83 4.16
C ASP A 99 -0.76 -16.65 5.47
N ASP A 100 -0.35 -16.08 6.61
CA ASP A 100 -0.29 -16.83 7.87
C ASP A 100 -1.41 -16.49 8.86
N ILE A 101 -2.44 -15.73 8.46
CA ILE A 101 -3.61 -15.47 9.32
C ILE A 101 -4.91 -15.69 8.54
N ASP A 102 -5.12 -16.92 8.06
CA ASP A 102 -6.40 -17.61 8.19
C ASP A 102 -6.17 -19.14 8.13
N PRO A 103 -6.74 -19.95 9.03
CA PRO A 103 -6.66 -21.40 8.98
C PRO A 103 -7.80 -21.95 8.10
N ASP A 104 -7.49 -22.93 7.25
CA ASP A 104 -8.46 -23.87 6.65
C ASP A 104 -9.29 -23.35 5.46
N ASP A 105 -8.73 -23.43 4.23
CA ASP A 105 -9.44 -23.96 3.06
C ASP A 105 -8.44 -24.29 1.93
N GLY A 106 -8.37 -25.57 1.56
CA GLY A 106 -7.33 -26.16 0.72
C GLY A 106 -7.39 -25.85 -0.77
N GLU A 107 -7.06 -24.62 -1.18
CA GLU A 107 -6.67 -24.28 -2.56
C GLU A 107 -5.44 -23.36 -2.56
N ASP A 108 -4.23 -23.95 -2.56
CA ASP A 108 -2.92 -23.26 -2.62
C ASP A 108 -2.62 -22.61 -4.00
N GLU A 109 -3.63 -22.22 -4.78
CA GLU A 109 -3.46 -21.63 -6.12
C GLU A 109 -3.91 -20.16 -6.17
N PHE A 110 -3.04 -19.27 -5.70
CA PHE A 110 -3.24 -17.83 -5.79
C PHE A 110 -2.65 -17.24 -7.07
N MET A 111 -3.32 -16.23 -7.62
CA MET A 111 -2.75 -15.37 -8.68
C MET A 111 -1.85 -14.31 -8.05
N THR A 112 -0.59 -14.24 -8.47
CA THR A 112 0.35 -13.19 -8.02
C THR A 112 0.11 -11.89 -8.78
N LEU A 113 -0.28 -10.84 -8.06
CA LEU A 113 -0.27 -9.46 -8.56
C LEU A 113 1.00 -8.76 -8.07
N SER A 114 1.83 -8.27 -9.00
CA SER A 114 3.10 -7.64 -8.66
C SER A 114 3.40 -6.42 -9.55
N THR A 115 4.40 -5.65 -9.16
CA THR A 115 4.98 -4.62 -10.03
C THR A 115 6.10 -5.21 -10.88
N ILE A 116 6.42 -4.60 -12.02
CA ILE A 116 7.55 -5.05 -12.86
C ILE A 116 8.87 -5.07 -12.08
N HIS A 117 9.07 -4.11 -11.17
CA HIS A 117 10.29 -4.02 -10.38
C HIS A 117 10.42 -5.17 -9.38
N SER A 118 9.34 -5.47 -8.65
CA SER A 118 9.28 -6.56 -7.68
C SER A 118 9.39 -7.94 -8.34
N ALA A 119 8.97 -8.08 -9.60
CA ALA A 119 9.07 -9.32 -10.36
C ALA A 119 10.50 -9.67 -10.82
N LYS A 120 11.47 -8.78 -10.65
CA LYS A 120 12.86 -9.01 -11.10
C LYS A 120 13.46 -10.23 -10.39
N GLY A 121 13.95 -11.19 -11.18
CA GLY A 121 14.51 -12.45 -10.67
C GLY A 121 13.50 -13.59 -10.52
N LEU A 122 12.20 -13.29 -10.64
CA LEU A 122 11.13 -14.29 -10.61
C LEU A 122 10.67 -14.69 -12.02
N GLU A 123 9.99 -15.82 -12.16
CA GLU A 123 9.45 -16.32 -13.43
C GLU A 123 8.17 -17.14 -13.21
N TRP A 124 7.22 -17.04 -14.15
CA TRP A 124 5.94 -17.77 -14.13
C TRP A 124 5.64 -18.40 -15.49
N ASN A 125 4.82 -19.46 -15.51
CA ASN A 125 4.42 -20.11 -16.76
C ASN A 125 3.67 -19.15 -17.69
N THR A 126 2.74 -18.36 -17.13
CA THR A 126 1.97 -17.34 -17.84
C THR A 126 2.06 -16.01 -17.12
N VAL A 127 2.31 -14.92 -17.87
CA VAL A 127 2.34 -13.55 -17.35
C VAL A 127 1.38 -12.68 -18.14
N PHE A 128 0.53 -11.96 -17.42
CA PHE A 128 -0.27 -10.87 -17.96
C PHE A 128 0.39 -9.54 -17.63
N LEU A 129 0.88 -8.85 -18.66
CA LEU A 129 1.33 -7.48 -18.53
C LEU A 129 0.18 -6.53 -18.89
N ILE A 130 -0.30 -5.81 -17.90
CA ILE A 130 -1.40 -4.86 -18.05
C ILE A 130 -0.87 -3.46 -18.33
N TRP A 131 -1.70 -2.63 -18.98
CA TRP A 131 -1.40 -1.23 -19.28
C TRP A 131 -0.14 -1.00 -20.13
N VAL A 132 0.05 -1.83 -21.16
CA VAL A 132 1.13 -1.67 -22.15
C VAL A 132 0.72 -0.61 -23.19
N ASN A 133 0.52 0.62 -22.72
CA ASN A 133 0.07 1.77 -23.52
C ASN A 133 0.88 3.03 -23.27
N GLU A 134 0.78 3.93 -24.25
CA GLU A 134 1.32 5.29 -24.12
C GLU A 134 0.79 5.98 -22.86
N GLY A 135 1.70 6.62 -22.12
CA GLY A 135 1.42 7.33 -20.87
C GLY A 135 1.57 6.47 -19.60
N ARG A 136 1.52 5.14 -19.71
CA ARG A 136 1.79 4.21 -18.60
C ARG A 136 3.09 3.44 -18.77
N LEU A 137 3.33 2.88 -19.95
CA LEU A 137 4.56 2.17 -20.29
C LEU A 137 4.91 2.48 -21.75
N PRO A 138 5.70 3.52 -22.05
CA PRO A 138 6.44 4.36 -21.11
C PRO A 138 5.53 5.30 -20.30
N SER A 139 5.91 5.57 -19.04
CA SER A 139 5.26 6.59 -18.21
C SER A 139 5.34 7.95 -18.90
N ALA A 140 4.27 8.76 -18.84
CA ALA A 140 4.27 10.13 -19.38
C ALA A 140 5.45 10.98 -18.87
N ARG A 141 5.91 10.74 -17.64
CA ARG A 141 7.05 11.44 -17.01
C ARG A 141 8.40 11.04 -17.61
N SER A 142 8.48 9.82 -18.16
CA SER A 142 9.73 9.31 -18.76
C SER A 142 9.96 9.84 -20.17
N ALA A 143 8.92 10.38 -20.83
CA ALA A 143 9.00 10.92 -22.18
C ALA A 143 9.87 12.19 -22.31
N GLU A 144 10.32 12.76 -21.18
CA GLU A 144 11.12 13.98 -21.12
C GLU A 144 12.59 13.77 -21.52
N SER A 145 13.11 12.54 -21.44
CA SER A 145 14.50 12.25 -21.85
C SER A 145 14.67 10.86 -22.45
N GLU A 146 15.59 10.75 -23.41
CA GLU A 146 15.92 9.46 -24.06
C GLU A 146 16.42 8.43 -23.04
N ALA A 147 17.23 8.84 -22.07
CA ALA A 147 17.75 7.96 -21.04
C ALA A 147 16.62 7.37 -20.16
N SER A 148 15.60 8.17 -19.84
CA SER A 148 14.42 7.70 -19.11
C SER A 148 13.56 6.75 -19.94
N LEU A 149 13.40 7.02 -21.25
CA LEU A 149 12.71 6.10 -22.17
C LEU A 149 13.45 4.77 -22.32
N GLU A 150 14.78 4.78 -22.38
CA GLU A 150 15.57 3.55 -22.40
C GLU A 150 15.42 2.72 -21.13
N GLU A 151 15.29 3.36 -19.96
CA GLU A 151 15.03 2.67 -18.70
C GLU A 151 13.65 1.99 -18.70
N GLU A 152 12.61 2.68 -19.16
CA GLU A 152 11.27 2.10 -19.31
C GLU A 152 11.24 0.94 -20.31
N ARG A 153 12.04 1.03 -21.38
CA ARG A 153 12.23 -0.08 -22.32
C ARG A 153 12.90 -1.29 -21.64
N ARG A 154 13.87 -1.05 -20.75
CA ARG A 154 14.48 -2.12 -19.92
C ARG A 154 13.46 -2.72 -18.96
N LEU A 155 12.56 -1.93 -18.39
CA LEU A 155 11.46 -2.44 -17.56
C LEU A 155 10.53 -3.36 -18.36
N LEU A 156 10.10 -2.95 -19.56
CA LEU A 156 9.31 -3.82 -20.43
C LEU A 156 10.04 -5.14 -20.73
N TYR A 157 11.35 -5.07 -21.03
CA TYR A 157 12.16 -6.28 -21.26
C TYR A 157 12.17 -7.20 -20.03
N VAL A 158 12.35 -6.66 -18.82
CA VAL A 158 12.26 -7.44 -17.58
C VAL A 158 10.89 -8.10 -17.47
N ALA A 159 9.79 -7.36 -17.66
CA ALA A 159 8.44 -7.90 -17.59
C ALA A 159 8.21 -9.05 -18.60
N CYS A 160 8.62 -8.85 -19.86
CA CYS A 160 8.48 -9.87 -20.91
C CYS A 160 9.27 -11.15 -20.58
N THR A 161 10.46 -11.02 -20.00
CA THR A 161 11.31 -12.17 -19.62
C THR A 161 10.87 -12.87 -18.34
N ARG A 162 9.80 -12.42 -17.68
CA ARG A 162 9.22 -13.17 -16.55
C ARG A 162 8.35 -14.35 -17.01
N ALA A 163 7.89 -14.34 -18.26
CA ALA A 163 7.05 -15.40 -18.84
C ALA A 163 7.90 -16.55 -19.39
N LYS A 164 7.57 -17.79 -19.00
CA LYS A 164 8.17 -19.01 -19.58
C LYS A 164 7.48 -19.46 -20.86
N ASP A 165 6.16 -19.58 -20.81
CA ASP A 165 5.38 -20.18 -21.90
C ASP A 165 4.49 -19.16 -22.61
N ARG A 166 3.83 -18.27 -21.84
CA ARG A 166 2.83 -17.34 -22.37
C ARG A 166 2.99 -15.94 -21.81
N LEU A 167 3.10 -14.97 -22.70
CA LEU A 167 3.07 -13.55 -22.39
C LEU A 167 1.84 -12.92 -23.04
N ILE A 168 0.97 -12.33 -22.23
CA ILE A 168 -0.21 -11.61 -22.70
C ILE A 168 -0.01 -10.14 -22.36
N LEU A 169 -0.02 -9.30 -23.39
CA LEU A 169 0.07 -7.85 -23.26
C LEU A 169 -1.31 -7.24 -23.44
N THR A 170 -1.76 -6.42 -22.50
CA THR A 170 -3.08 -5.78 -22.57
C THR A 170 -2.97 -4.28 -22.42
N TYR A 171 -3.87 -3.57 -23.08
CA TYR A 171 -4.05 -2.14 -22.90
C TYR A 171 -5.53 -1.76 -23.06
N PRO A 172 -6.01 -0.75 -22.33
CA PRO A 172 -7.38 -0.26 -22.50
C PRO A 172 -7.51 0.53 -23.81
N SER A 173 -8.59 0.31 -24.56
CA SER A 173 -8.90 1.12 -25.75
C SER A 173 -9.41 2.53 -25.40
N ILE A 174 -9.98 2.69 -24.20
CA ILE A 174 -10.45 3.96 -23.65
C ILE A 174 -9.95 4.08 -22.21
N MET A 175 -9.30 5.20 -21.90
CA MET A 175 -8.85 5.52 -20.54
C MET A 175 -9.70 6.64 -19.96
N LEU A 176 -10.23 6.39 -18.77
CA LEU A 176 -10.90 7.39 -17.95
C LEU A 176 -9.85 8.10 -17.10
N GLU A 177 -9.55 9.36 -17.40
CA GLU A 177 -8.74 10.22 -16.55
C GLU A 177 -9.65 11.05 -15.65
N TRP A 178 -9.37 11.08 -14.34
CA TRP A 178 -10.24 11.71 -13.33
C TRP A 178 -10.57 13.19 -13.59
N GLU A 179 -9.79 13.90 -14.41
CA GLU A 179 -9.95 15.33 -14.72
C GLU A 179 -10.24 15.64 -16.21
N HIS A 180 -10.13 14.66 -17.13
CA HIS A 180 -10.23 14.90 -18.57
C HIS A 180 -11.28 14.01 -19.25
N SER A 181 -11.74 14.45 -20.43
CA SER A 181 -12.55 13.64 -21.34
C SER A 181 -11.83 12.36 -21.74
N ASP A 182 -12.60 11.29 -22.00
CA ASP A 182 -12.12 10.00 -22.50
C ASP A 182 -10.96 10.12 -23.49
N VAL A 183 -9.81 9.53 -23.14
CA VAL A 183 -8.64 9.48 -24.01
C VAL A 183 -8.58 8.12 -24.67
N LEU A 184 -8.44 8.10 -26.00
CA LEU A 184 -8.20 6.87 -26.75
C LEU A 184 -6.85 6.27 -26.34
N GLY A 185 -6.89 5.07 -25.79
CA GLY A 185 -5.70 4.32 -25.43
C GLY A 185 -4.97 3.87 -26.69
N LYS A 186 -3.68 4.23 -26.77
CA LYS A 186 -2.78 3.79 -27.84
C LYS A 186 -1.82 2.75 -27.29
N PRO A 187 -1.53 1.66 -28.01
CA PRO A 187 -0.53 0.69 -27.58
C PRO A 187 0.82 1.38 -27.38
N SER A 188 1.64 0.82 -26.48
CA SER A 188 2.98 1.33 -26.21
C SER A 188 3.80 1.41 -27.49
N ARG A 189 4.52 2.53 -27.70
CA ARG A 189 5.52 2.66 -28.77
C ARG A 189 6.61 1.60 -28.73
N PHE A 190 6.83 0.94 -27.59
CA PHE A 190 7.81 -0.14 -27.50
C PHE A 190 7.40 -1.41 -28.26
N LEU A 191 6.13 -1.50 -28.66
CA LEU A 191 5.64 -2.55 -29.54
C LEU A 191 5.78 -2.19 -31.03
N ASP A 192 6.18 -0.95 -31.35
CA ASP A 192 6.36 -0.51 -32.73
C ASP A 192 7.45 -1.35 -33.42
N GLY A 193 7.13 -1.87 -34.60
CA GLY A 193 8.02 -2.72 -35.37
C GLY A 193 7.91 -4.22 -35.07
N ILE A 194 7.09 -4.63 -34.10
CA ILE A 194 6.75 -6.05 -33.91
C ILE A 194 5.55 -6.39 -34.82
N GLY A 195 5.72 -7.40 -35.67
CA GLY A 195 4.70 -7.79 -36.64
C GLY A 195 3.51 -8.52 -36.01
N GLN A 196 2.35 -8.49 -36.67
CA GLN A 196 1.15 -9.21 -36.20
C GLN A 196 1.32 -10.73 -36.13
N GLU A 197 2.26 -11.29 -36.89
CA GLU A 197 2.60 -12.73 -36.79
C GLU A 197 3.26 -13.08 -35.45
N GLN A 198 3.99 -12.12 -34.86
CA GLN A 198 4.71 -12.31 -33.59
C GLN A 198 3.83 -11.93 -32.40
N ILE A 199 2.99 -10.91 -32.54
CA ILE A 199 2.03 -10.47 -31.52
C ILE A 199 0.64 -10.36 -32.19
N PRO A 200 -0.13 -11.45 -32.22
CA PRO A 200 -1.50 -11.40 -32.71
C PRO A 200 -2.34 -10.48 -31.80
N GLN A 201 -3.15 -9.63 -32.44
CA GLN A 201 -4.00 -8.66 -31.74
C GLN A 201 -5.42 -9.21 -31.61
N TYR A 202 -5.97 -9.11 -30.40
CA TYR A 202 -7.32 -9.50 -30.07
C TYR A 202 -8.06 -8.32 -29.46
N PHE A 203 -9.34 -8.16 -29.80
CA PHE A 203 -10.23 -7.21 -29.16
C PHE A 203 -11.16 -7.98 -28.23
N LEU A 204 -11.24 -7.54 -26.98
CA LEU A 204 -12.23 -8.06 -26.04
C LEU A 204 -13.57 -7.39 -26.37
N SER A 205 -14.53 -8.18 -26.84
CA SER A 205 -15.92 -7.78 -26.98
C SER A 205 -16.73 -8.36 -25.82
N GLU A 206 -17.58 -7.54 -25.20
CA GLU A 206 -18.66 -8.08 -24.36
C GLU A 206 -19.65 -8.81 -25.27
N GLU A 207 -20.00 -10.06 -24.93
CA GLU A 207 -21.14 -10.77 -25.53
C GLU A 207 -22.47 -10.20 -25.01
#